data_AF-A0A8S2YLN6-F1
#
_entry.id   AF-A0A8S2YLN6-F1
#
_cell.length_a   1.000
_cell.length_b   1.000
_cell.length_c   1.000
_cell.angle_alpha   90.00
_cell.angle_beta   90.00
_cell.angle_gamma   90.00
#
_symmetry.space_group_name_H-M   'P 1'
#
loop_
_entity.id
_entity.type
_entity.pdbx_description
1 polymer ?
#
loop_
_entity_poly.entity_id
_entity_poly.type
_entity_poly.pdbx_seq_one_letter_code
_entity_poly.pdbx_strand_id
1 'polypeptide(L)' 'MSSIGSGYDLSASQFSPDGRVFQVEYANKAVEASGTVVAL' A
#
# COMPACT_ATOMS: atom_id res chain seq x y z
N MET A 1 -3.67 10.29 -10.25
CA MET A 1 -2.39 9.85 -10.85
C MET A 1 -1.53 9.38 -9.71
N SER A 2 -1.15 8.11 -9.71
CA SER A 2 -0.47 7.46 -8.60
C SER A 2 0.82 8.22 -8.25
N SER A 3 1.03 8.47 -6.96
CA SER A 3 2.20 9.13 -6.35
C SER A 3 3.50 8.30 -6.47
N ILE A 4 3.60 7.44 -7.49
CA ILE A 4 4.78 6.62 -7.72
C ILE A 4 5.91 7.57 -8.15
N GLY A 5 6.92 7.70 -7.30
CA GLY A 5 8.10 8.53 -7.58
C GLY A 5 8.18 9.88 -6.86
N SER A 6 7.26 10.20 -5.94
CA SER A 6 7.44 11.34 -5.01
C SER A 6 8.27 11.00 -3.77
N GLY A 7 8.58 9.71 -3.55
CA GLY A 7 9.37 9.21 -2.43
C GLY A 7 8.57 8.87 -1.17
N TYR A 8 7.30 9.28 -1.07
CA TYR A 8 6.43 8.98 0.08
C TYR A 8 5.99 7.51 0.15
N ASP A 9 6.25 6.76 -0.90
CA ASP A 9 5.88 5.37 -1.06
C ASP A 9 7.04 4.39 -0.76
N LEU A 10 8.20 4.89 -0.31
CA LEU A 10 9.39 4.06 -0.07
C LEU A 10 9.50 3.48 1.35
N SER A 11 8.78 4.03 2.32
CA SER A 11 8.79 3.57 3.71
C SER A 11 7.38 3.56 4.30
N ALA A 12 7.10 2.61 5.19
CA ALA A 12 5.85 2.55 5.96
C ALA A 12 5.80 3.58 7.10
N SER A 13 6.94 4.21 7.44
CA SER A 13 7.03 5.24 8.48
C SER A 13 6.83 6.67 7.95
N GLN A 14 6.41 6.82 6.69
CA GLN A 14 6.27 8.11 6.02
C GLN A 14 4.83 8.34 5.58
N PHE A 15 4.26 9.48 5.97
CA PHE A 15 2.97 9.94 5.46
C PHE A 15 3.14 10.72 4.16
N SER A 16 2.18 10.58 3.26
CA SER A 16 2.01 11.43 2.08
C SER A 16 1.40 12.80 2.45
N PRO A 17 1.42 13.80 1.54
CA PRO A 17 0.78 15.09 1.77
C PRO A 17 -0.73 15.03 2.04
N ASP A 18 -1.42 13.98 1.55
CA ASP A 18 -2.83 13.69 1.82
C ASP A 18 -3.04 12.78 3.05
N GLY A 19 -2.00 12.53 3.85
CA GLY A 19 -2.10 11.85 5.14
C GLY A 19 -2.21 10.32 5.06
N ARG A 20 -1.76 9.71 3.97
CA ARG A 20 -1.85 8.25 3.73
C ARG A 20 -0.49 7.57 3.85
N VAL A 21 -0.52 6.25 4.01
CA VAL A 21 0.66 5.39 4.01
C VAL A 21 0.58 4.43 2.82
N PHE A 22 1.25 4.78 1.72
CA PHE A 22 1.14 4.02 0.47
C PHE A 22 1.66 2.58 0.56
N GLN A 23 2.63 2.30 1.44
CA GLN A 23 3.12 0.94 1.65
C GLN A 23 2.04 -0.03 2.16
N VAL A 24 1.04 0.45 2.92
CA VAL A 24 -0.09 -0.39 3.36
C VAL A 24 -1.01 -0.74 2.19
N GLU A 25 -1.24 0.21 1.29
CA GLU A 25 -2.05 -0.01 0.10
C GLU A 25 -1.38 -1.01 -0.86
N TYR A 26 -0.05 -0.94 -0.98
CA TYR A 26 0.72 -1.92 -1.75
C TYR A 26 0.67 -3.31 -1.12
N ALA A 27 0.72 -3.41 0.21
CA ALA A 27 0.55 -4.67 0.91
C ALA A 27 -0.83 -5.29 0.62
N ASN A 28 -1.92 -4.49 0.68
CA ASN A 28 -3.26 -4.96 0.31
C ASN A 28 -3.33 -5.42 -1.15
N LYS A 29 -2.72 -4.66 -2.07
CA LYS A 29 -2.65 -5.07 -3.49
C LYS A 29 -1.91 -6.39 -3.68
N ALA A 30 -0.87 -6.67 -2.88
CA ALA A 30 -0.19 -7.96 -2.90
C ALA A 30 -1.06 -9.10 -2.35
N VAL A 31 -1.88 -8.82 -1.32
CA VAL A 31 -2.86 -9.77 -0.79
C VAL A 31 -3.94 -10.09 -1.82
N GLU A 32 -4.44 -9.09 -2.55
CA GLU A 32 -5.40 -9.28 -3.65
C GLU A 32 -4.86 -10.15 -4.78
N ALA A 33 -3.54 -10.11 -5.02
CA ALA A 33 -2.87 -10.96 -5.98
C ALA A 33 -2.60 -12.39 -5.46
N SER A 34 -2.88 -12.67 -4.19
CA SER A 34 -2.69 -13.98 -3.57
C SER A 34 -3.90 -14.91 -3.79
N GLY A 35 -3.75 -16.17 -3.39
CA GLY A 35 -4.84 -17.15 -3.42
C GLY A 35 -5.93 -16.83 -2.40
N THR A 36 -7.19 -17.11 -2.75
CA THR A 36 -8.34 -16.93 -1.85
C THR A 36 -8.31 -17.94 -0.71
N VAL A 37 -8.46 -17.47 0.53
CA VAL A 37 -8.58 -18.29 1.74
C VAL A 37 -9.91 -17.94 2.44
N VAL A 38 -10.64 -18.95 2.90
CA VAL A 38 -11.91 -18.81 3.63
C VAL A 38 -11.80 -19.55 4.97
N ALA A 39 -12.40 -19.01 6.03
CA ALA A 39 -12.48 -19.62 7.36
C ALA A 39 -13.94 -19.65 7.83
N LEU A 40 -14.29 -20.60 8.70
CA LEU A 40 -15.63 -20.83 9.25
C LEU A 40 -15.88 -20.04 10.53
#